data_AF-A0A535XXQ3-F1
#
_entry.id   AF-A0A535XXQ3-F1
#
_cell.length_a   1.000
_cell.length_b   1.000
_cell.length_c   1.000
_cell.angle_alpha   90.00
_cell.angle_beta   90.00
_cell.angle_gamma   90.00
#
_symmetry.space_group_name_H-M   'P 1'
#
loop_
_entity.id
_entity.type
_entity.pdbx_description
1 polymer ?
#
loop_
_entity_poly.entity_id
_entity_poly.type
_entity_poly.pdbx_seq_one_letter_code
_entity_poly.pdbx_strand_id
1 'polypeptide(L)'
;GSAQRTYCAGGPITPAPGWVMIYANACYAPGASEPGTTAATSTQALQRVSYYSRKALSPLNASGYFATDHGAAPLVHELLTSSGKTYGAIYAAHVPSGVTVAEYAHQFISGDRVKLGHRSTDPYFTYAFAGDPSRTFGSVGTTPTSGPLPPVVIGRSPAPGSTGQTMTPAVSARFSENVTGVSTGSMVLRRGSTVVAATVSFTSSTSTAVLRPVAPLAPAATYTVALSGRIRDAAGNPLPWTSWSFTTARSESYNPARSLGFAAGTYTGYRFSSTGAVLAKRPYSLTRSSSAPTSKRSAVTGQTGGWYYVTSGVWAGYWIREAPAIVLR
;
A
#
# COMPACT_ATOMS: atom_id res chain seq x y z
N GLY A 1 -1.38 28.02 19.06
CA GLY A 1 -0.59 29.20 19.45
C GLY A 1 0.70 29.20 18.65
N SER A 2 1.06 30.38 18.14
CA SER A 2 2.21 30.74 17.28
C SER A 2 3.42 29.80 17.26
N ALA A 3 3.83 29.38 16.06
CA ALA A 3 5.21 28.98 15.80
C ALA A 3 6.11 30.21 16.00
N GLN A 4 7.05 30.15 16.92
CA GLN A 4 8.11 31.15 17.00
C GLN A 4 9.08 30.87 15.85
N ARG A 5 9.04 31.70 14.80
CA ARG A 5 10.16 31.80 13.86
C ARG A 5 11.31 32.45 14.62
N THR A 6 12.25 31.66 15.12
CA THR A 6 13.50 32.26 15.61
C THR A 6 14.42 32.65 14.45
N TYR A 7 14.25 32.11 13.23
CA TYR A 7 15.13 32.46 12.11
C TYR A 7 14.41 32.47 10.76
N CYS A 8 14.63 33.54 9.99
CA CYS A 8 14.28 33.63 8.56
C CYS A 8 15.15 32.70 7.66
N ALA A 9 15.96 31.82 8.25
CA ALA A 9 16.91 30.95 7.54
C ALA A 9 16.45 29.48 7.58
N GLY A 10 15.51 29.11 6.70
CA GLY A 10 15.35 27.75 6.12
C GLY A 10 15.39 26.48 7.01
N GLY A 11 15.28 26.56 8.34
CA GLY A 11 15.36 25.42 9.25
C GLY A 11 14.06 24.62 9.37
N PRO A 12 14.11 23.39 9.94
CA PRO A 12 12.92 22.60 10.22
C PRO A 12 11.98 23.33 11.20
N ILE A 13 10.71 23.42 10.83
CA ILE A 13 9.66 23.99 11.69
C ILE A 13 9.42 23.00 12.84
N THR A 14 9.70 23.44 14.07
CA THR A 14 9.34 22.69 15.29
C THR A 14 8.11 23.33 15.92
N PRO A 15 6.96 22.64 15.97
CA PRO A 15 5.76 23.16 16.62
C PRO A 15 5.99 23.42 18.11
N ALA A 16 5.27 24.39 18.68
CA ALA A 16 5.27 24.60 20.13
C ALA A 16 4.72 23.35 20.84
N PRO A 17 5.25 22.98 22.03
CA PRO A 17 4.68 21.89 22.83
C PRO A 17 3.17 22.03 23.03
N GLY A 18 2.45 20.91 22.96
CA GLY A 18 1.01 20.90 23.15
C GLY A 18 0.21 21.52 22.01
N TRP A 19 0.81 21.71 20.82
CA TRP A 19 0.08 22.09 19.60
C TRP A 19 -1.01 21.07 19.24
N VAL A 20 -1.94 21.46 18.36
CA VAL A 20 -2.99 20.57 17.84
C VAL A 20 -2.83 20.43 16.33
N MET A 21 -2.85 19.19 15.85
CA MET A 21 -2.92 18.89 14.42
C MET A 21 -4.38 18.88 13.97
N ILE A 22 -4.69 19.62 12.90
CA ILE A 22 -6.02 19.60 12.29
C ILE A 22 -5.85 19.26 10.82
N TYR A 23 -6.47 18.17 10.40
CA TYR A 23 -6.53 17.73 9.02
C TYR A 23 -7.94 18.04 8.48
N ALA A 24 -8.07 19.16 7.77
CA ALA A 24 -9.34 19.72 7.33
C ALA A 24 -9.67 19.37 5.88
N ASN A 25 -10.96 19.34 5.53
CA ASN A 25 -11.47 18.99 4.20
C ASN A 25 -10.86 17.71 3.63
N ALA A 26 -10.64 16.75 4.52
CA ALA A 26 -9.79 15.62 4.22
C ALA A 26 -10.54 14.31 4.41
N CYS A 27 -11.23 13.93 3.33
CA CYS A 27 -11.97 12.68 3.24
C CYS A 27 -11.09 11.47 3.68
N TYR A 28 -9.80 11.49 3.37
CA TYR A 28 -8.88 10.36 3.59
C TYR A 28 -8.55 10.03 5.05
N ALA A 29 -8.62 11.00 5.95
CA ALA A 29 -8.02 10.84 7.28
C ALA A 29 -8.78 9.90 8.22
N PRO A 30 -10.12 9.91 8.27
CA PRO A 30 -10.84 8.95 9.11
C PRO A 30 -11.14 7.64 8.37
N GLY A 31 -11.14 7.62 7.03
CA GLY A 31 -11.43 6.39 6.29
C GLY A 31 -12.10 6.54 4.93
N ALA A 32 -12.31 7.75 4.38
CA ALA A 32 -12.80 7.82 3.02
C ALA A 32 -11.72 7.35 2.05
N SER A 33 -12.16 6.56 1.09
CA SER A 33 -11.34 6.07 -0.01
C SER A 33 -11.81 6.77 -1.30
N GLU A 34 -10.99 6.79 -2.35
CA GLU A 34 -11.35 7.47 -3.62
C GLU A 34 -12.66 6.93 -4.23
N PRO A 35 -13.41 7.72 -5.01
CA PRO A 35 -14.56 7.21 -5.75
C PRO A 35 -14.24 5.92 -6.51
N GLY A 36 -15.03 4.86 -6.30
CA GLY A 36 -14.80 3.54 -6.90
C GLY A 36 -13.95 2.56 -6.06
N THR A 37 -13.56 2.94 -4.84
CA THR A 37 -12.87 2.05 -3.90
C THR A 37 -13.79 1.57 -2.78
N THR A 38 -13.46 0.43 -2.17
CA THR A 38 -14.24 -0.11 -1.06
C THR A 38 -14.10 0.77 0.19
N ALA A 39 -15.23 1.06 0.82
CA ALA A 39 -15.32 1.71 2.13
C ALA A 39 -14.37 1.07 3.16
N ALA A 40 -13.72 1.89 3.98
CA ALA A 40 -12.93 1.39 5.10
C ALA A 40 -13.84 0.79 6.17
N THR A 41 -13.50 -0.39 6.65
CA THR A 41 -14.07 -0.95 7.89
C THR A 41 -13.66 -0.12 9.11
N SER A 42 -14.38 -0.24 10.22
CA SER A 42 -14.02 0.39 11.50
C SER A 42 -12.59 0.09 11.94
N THR A 43 -12.13 -1.14 11.71
CA THR A 43 -10.75 -1.55 12.03
C THR A 43 -9.72 -0.84 11.15
N GLN A 44 -9.99 -0.67 9.86
CA GLN A 44 -9.10 0.05 8.94
C GLN A 44 -9.07 1.55 9.28
N ALA A 45 -10.22 2.15 9.59
CA ALA A 45 -10.32 3.54 10.02
C ALA A 45 -9.52 3.80 11.30
N LEU A 46 -9.71 2.96 12.33
CA LEU A 46 -8.96 3.03 13.59
C LEU A 46 -7.44 2.95 13.36
N GLN A 47 -6.99 2.04 12.50
CA GLN A 47 -5.58 1.89 12.13
C GLN A 47 -5.02 3.14 11.44
N ARG A 48 -5.78 3.71 10.49
CA ARG A 48 -5.36 4.92 9.77
C ARG A 48 -5.24 6.12 10.70
N VAL A 49 -6.29 6.42 11.47
CA VAL A 49 -6.30 7.57 12.38
C VAL A 49 -5.17 7.45 13.41
N SER A 50 -5.05 6.29 14.07
CA SER A 50 -3.98 6.06 15.05
C SER A 50 -2.59 6.27 14.44
N TYR A 51 -2.40 5.90 13.17
CA TYR A 51 -1.11 6.04 12.51
C TYR A 51 -0.80 7.51 12.15
N TYR A 52 -1.78 8.23 11.61
CA TYR A 52 -1.61 9.64 11.24
C TYR A 52 -1.39 10.54 12.47
N SER A 53 -2.13 10.29 13.55
CA SER A 53 -2.01 11.04 14.80
C SER A 53 -0.71 10.74 15.55
N ARG A 54 -0.16 9.52 15.46
CA ARG A 54 1.03 9.09 16.23
C ARG A 54 2.18 10.09 16.14
N LYS A 55 2.60 10.46 14.93
CA LYS A 55 3.76 11.34 14.72
C LYS A 55 3.54 12.72 15.32
N ALA A 56 2.30 13.22 15.23
CA ALA A 56 1.94 14.49 15.84
C ALA A 56 1.97 14.38 17.37
N LEU A 57 1.24 13.42 17.93
CA LEU A 57 1.02 13.30 19.37
C LEU A 57 2.30 12.95 20.14
N SER A 58 3.08 11.97 19.68
CA SER A 58 4.19 11.43 20.46
C SER A 58 5.55 12.04 20.08
N PRO A 59 6.10 11.87 18.86
CA PRO A 59 7.39 12.47 18.48
C PRO A 59 7.40 14.01 18.43
N LEU A 60 6.29 14.64 18.06
CA LEU A 60 6.19 16.10 17.92
C LEU A 60 5.46 16.76 19.09
N ASN A 61 5.05 16.00 20.10
CA ASN A 61 4.42 16.49 21.33
C ASN A 61 3.15 17.34 21.09
N ALA A 62 2.33 16.97 20.10
CA ALA A 62 0.97 17.51 19.96
C ALA A 62 0.09 17.02 21.10
N SER A 63 -0.85 17.84 21.53
CA SER A 63 -1.84 17.48 22.57
C SER A 63 -3.16 16.96 21.99
N GLY A 64 -3.38 17.09 20.68
CA GLY A 64 -4.56 16.55 20.00
C GLY A 64 -4.39 16.47 18.48
N TYR A 65 -5.12 15.55 17.88
CA TYR A 65 -5.26 15.40 16.43
C TYR A 65 -6.75 15.37 16.08
N PHE A 66 -7.17 16.21 15.13
CA PHE A 66 -8.53 16.24 14.59
C PHE A 66 -8.49 16.01 13.09
N ALA A 67 -9.45 15.25 12.58
CA ALA A 67 -9.67 15.08 11.15
C ALA A 67 -11.14 15.28 10.82
N THR A 68 -11.41 16.07 9.79
CA THR A 68 -12.77 16.41 9.35
C THR A 68 -12.81 16.53 7.83
N ASP A 69 -13.83 15.96 7.21
CA ASP A 69 -14.17 16.19 5.80
C ASP A 69 -14.91 17.53 5.59
N HIS A 70 -15.44 18.10 6.67
CA HIS A 70 -16.02 19.44 6.71
C HIS A 70 -14.96 20.53 6.98
N GLY A 71 -15.35 21.78 6.76
CA GLY A 71 -14.53 22.94 7.10
C GLY A 71 -14.15 22.94 8.58
N ALA A 72 -12.88 23.16 8.89
CA ALA A 72 -12.38 23.17 10.26
C ALA A 72 -12.47 24.54 10.94
N ALA A 73 -13.02 25.57 10.28
CA ALA A 73 -13.04 26.92 10.83
C ALA A 73 -13.76 27.02 12.20
N PRO A 74 -14.94 26.39 12.42
CA PRO A 74 -15.58 26.40 13.73
C PRO A 74 -14.74 25.71 14.80
N LEU A 75 -14.15 24.56 14.45
CA LEU A 75 -13.26 23.79 15.34
C LEU A 75 -12.04 24.63 15.76
N VAL A 76 -11.40 25.29 14.79
CA VAL A 76 -10.25 26.18 15.05
C VAL A 76 -10.67 27.34 15.95
N HIS A 77 -11.81 27.97 15.67
CA HIS A 77 -12.32 29.06 16.50
C HIS A 77 -12.51 28.59 17.95
N GLU A 78 -13.20 27.48 18.16
CA GLU A 78 -13.49 26.99 19.52
C GLU A 78 -12.23 26.55 20.27
N LEU A 79 -11.27 25.90 19.59
CA LEU A 79 -9.96 25.58 20.19
C LEU A 79 -9.21 26.83 20.67
N LEU A 80 -9.32 27.94 19.95
CA LEU A 80 -8.63 29.19 20.27
C LEU A 80 -9.36 30.05 21.30
N THR A 81 -10.69 29.97 21.39
CA THR A 81 -11.50 30.82 22.28
C THR A 81 -11.97 30.13 23.55
N SER A 82 -11.96 28.80 23.61
CA SER A 82 -12.49 28.01 24.73
C SER A 82 -11.41 27.23 25.49
N SER A 83 -10.45 27.94 26.10
CA SER A 83 -9.29 27.33 26.79
C SER A 83 -9.63 26.34 27.91
N GLY A 84 -10.83 26.43 28.50
CA GLY A 84 -11.30 25.51 29.55
C GLY A 84 -12.01 24.26 29.03
N LYS A 85 -12.34 24.16 27.74
CA LYS A 85 -13.04 22.99 27.19
C LYS A 85 -12.06 21.87 26.88
N THR A 86 -12.45 20.64 27.23
CA THR A 86 -11.67 19.45 26.91
C THR A 86 -11.78 19.12 25.43
N TYR A 87 -10.78 18.45 24.86
CA TYR A 87 -10.83 18.01 23.46
C TYR A 87 -11.99 17.07 23.18
N GLY A 88 -12.37 16.24 24.16
CA GLY A 88 -13.56 15.41 24.05
C GLY A 88 -14.84 16.21 23.92
N ALA A 89 -14.97 17.30 24.68
CA ALA A 89 -16.13 18.21 24.60
C ALA A 89 -16.12 19.02 23.29
N ILE A 90 -14.96 19.54 22.89
CA ILE A 90 -14.81 20.27 21.62
C ILE A 90 -15.14 19.34 20.44
N TYR A 91 -14.62 18.11 20.43
CA TYR A 91 -14.96 17.13 19.40
C TYR A 91 -16.46 16.89 19.34
N ALA A 92 -17.10 16.60 20.49
CA ALA A 92 -18.53 16.32 20.55
C ALA A 92 -19.40 17.49 20.06
N ALA A 93 -19.00 18.74 20.36
CA ALA A 93 -19.71 19.94 19.90
C ALA A 93 -19.66 20.13 18.37
N HIS A 94 -18.65 19.56 17.71
CA HIS A 94 -18.45 19.69 16.27
C HIS A 94 -18.83 18.45 15.47
N VAL A 95 -19.29 17.38 16.14
CA VAL A 95 -19.87 16.21 15.47
C VAL A 95 -21.21 16.66 14.85
N PRO A 96 -21.35 16.59 13.50
CA PRO A 96 -22.59 16.99 12.85
C PRO A 96 -23.79 16.15 13.29
N SER A 97 -24.99 16.72 13.20
CA SER A 97 -26.24 15.96 13.42
C SER A 97 -26.30 14.72 12.50
N GLY A 98 -26.79 13.61 13.04
CA GLY A 98 -26.88 12.32 12.35
C GLY A 98 -25.58 11.51 12.28
N VAL A 99 -24.46 12.00 12.84
CA VAL A 99 -23.21 11.24 12.95
C VAL A 99 -23.18 10.45 14.27
N THR A 100 -22.91 9.15 14.17
CA THR A 100 -22.65 8.29 15.34
C THR A 100 -21.14 8.21 15.58
N VAL A 101 -20.72 8.30 16.84
CA VAL A 101 -19.30 8.24 17.23
C VAL A 101 -19.02 6.94 17.96
N ALA A 102 -18.03 6.19 17.49
CA ALA A 102 -17.43 5.08 18.21
C ALA A 102 -16.08 5.49 18.80
N GLU A 103 -15.76 5.02 20.00
CA GLU A 103 -14.51 5.32 20.69
C GLU A 103 -13.69 4.05 20.94
N TYR A 104 -12.39 4.15 20.70
CA TYR A 104 -11.43 3.05 20.80
C TYR A 104 -10.18 3.51 21.55
N ALA A 105 -9.40 2.57 22.06
CA ALA A 105 -8.05 2.86 22.54
C ALA A 105 -7.12 3.20 21.36
N HIS A 106 -6.21 4.15 21.55
CA HIS A 106 -5.22 4.49 20.53
C HIS A 106 -4.23 3.33 20.35
N GLN A 107 -3.99 2.91 19.10
CA GLN A 107 -3.25 1.68 18.82
C GLN A 107 -1.74 1.75 19.09
N PHE A 108 -1.19 2.96 19.25
CA PHE A 108 0.26 3.19 19.37
C PHE A 108 0.67 4.06 20.56
N ILE A 109 -0.28 4.62 21.31
CA ILE A 109 0.00 5.56 22.41
C ILE A 109 -0.90 5.14 23.57
N SER A 110 -0.30 4.62 24.63
CA SER A 110 -1.04 4.18 25.81
C SER A 110 -1.75 5.36 26.47
N GLY A 111 -2.99 5.16 26.92
CA GLY A 111 -3.82 6.20 27.55
C GLY A 111 -4.62 7.06 26.56
N ASP A 112 -4.13 7.25 25.33
CA ASP A 112 -4.84 8.02 24.32
C ASP A 112 -6.05 7.25 23.75
N ARG A 113 -7.02 8.01 23.22
CA ARG A 113 -8.26 7.51 22.62
C ARG A 113 -8.34 7.90 21.16
N VAL A 114 -9.08 7.12 20.39
CA VAL A 114 -9.48 7.44 19.01
C VAL A 114 -11.00 7.44 18.94
N LYS A 115 -11.57 8.57 18.51
CA LYS A 115 -13.01 8.72 18.23
C LYS A 115 -13.22 8.74 16.72
N LEU A 116 -14.14 7.92 16.23
CA LEU A 116 -14.50 7.82 14.82
C LEU A 116 -15.99 8.10 14.64
N GLY A 117 -16.30 9.17 13.94
CA GLY A 117 -17.63 9.60 13.54
C GLY A 117 -17.99 9.09 12.16
N HIS A 118 -19.18 8.50 12.04
CA HIS A 118 -19.74 7.92 10.82
C HIS A 118 -21.24 8.22 10.73
N ARG A 119 -21.74 8.62 9.56
CA ARG A 119 -23.19 8.63 9.28
C ARG A 119 -23.58 7.30 8.66
N SER A 120 -24.72 6.74 9.05
CA SER A 120 -25.23 5.49 8.48
C SER A 120 -25.44 5.55 6.96
N THR A 121 -25.71 6.74 6.42
CA THR A 121 -25.88 6.99 4.98
C THR A 121 -24.56 7.17 4.23
N ASP A 122 -23.46 7.46 4.93
CA ASP A 122 -22.16 7.70 4.32
C ASP A 122 -21.36 6.39 4.33
N PRO A 123 -20.72 5.98 3.23
CA PRO A 123 -19.86 4.81 3.24
C PRO A 123 -18.53 5.04 4.00
N TYR A 124 -18.29 6.24 4.54
CA TYR A 124 -16.98 6.65 5.05
C TYR A 124 -17.05 7.25 6.44
N PHE A 125 -15.99 7.06 7.22
CA PHE A 125 -15.77 7.82 8.44
C PHE A 125 -15.35 9.24 8.05
N THR A 126 -16.06 10.23 8.58
CA THR A 126 -15.97 11.65 8.16
C THR A 126 -15.38 12.54 9.24
N TYR A 127 -15.39 12.09 10.50
CA TYR A 127 -14.95 12.89 11.63
C TYR A 127 -14.08 12.04 12.57
N ALA A 128 -12.91 12.51 12.97
CA ALA A 128 -12.09 11.79 13.94
C ALA A 128 -11.31 12.68 14.89
N PHE A 129 -11.09 12.14 16.08
CA PHE A 129 -10.19 12.69 17.09
C PHE A 129 -9.22 11.61 17.56
N ALA A 130 -7.98 12.00 17.82
CA ALA A 130 -7.00 11.17 18.50
C ALA A 130 -6.21 11.99 19.54
N GLY A 131 -6.00 11.40 20.70
CA GLY A 131 -5.31 12.02 21.85
C GLY A 131 -6.04 11.71 23.15
N ASP A 132 -5.64 12.39 24.22
CA ASP A 132 -6.35 12.33 25.50
C ASP A 132 -7.58 13.28 25.46
N PRO A 133 -8.82 12.74 25.50
CA PRO A 133 -10.02 13.54 25.40
C PRO A 133 -10.28 14.42 26.63
N SER A 134 -9.58 14.20 27.75
CA SER A 134 -9.72 14.98 28.98
C SER A 134 -8.86 16.26 28.98
N ARG A 135 -7.90 16.37 28.05
CA ARG A 135 -6.99 17.53 27.98
C ARG A 135 -7.65 18.75 27.35
N THR A 136 -7.14 19.91 27.70
CA THR A 136 -7.54 21.21 27.15
C THR A 136 -6.46 21.79 26.24
N PHE A 137 -6.86 22.73 25.37
CA PHE A 137 -5.92 23.43 24.50
C PHE A 137 -4.89 24.23 25.29
N GLY A 138 -3.60 24.04 24.98
CA GLY A 138 -2.49 24.72 25.65
C GLY A 138 -1.98 24.06 26.93
N SER A 139 -2.62 22.98 27.41
CA SER A 139 -2.08 22.18 28.53
C SER A 139 -0.83 21.41 28.08
N VAL A 140 0.36 21.86 28.52
CA VAL A 140 1.62 21.11 28.37
C VAL A 140 1.59 19.95 29.35
N GLY A 141 1.54 18.74 28.82
CA GLY A 141 1.56 17.52 29.62
C GLY A 141 2.94 16.90 29.55
N THR A 142 3.22 16.00 30.47
CA THR A 142 4.37 15.11 30.40
C THR A 142 4.41 14.47 29.01
N THR A 143 5.54 14.61 28.33
CA THR A 143 5.78 14.07 26.99
C THR A 143 5.30 12.61 26.97
N PRO A 144 4.35 12.22 26.09
CA PRO A 144 3.99 10.82 25.98
C PRO A 144 5.27 10.06 25.66
N THR A 145 5.59 9.04 26.46
CA THR A 145 6.78 8.22 26.21
C THR A 145 6.60 7.61 24.82
N SER A 146 7.40 8.06 23.85
CA SER A 146 7.31 7.54 22.49
C SER A 146 7.71 6.08 22.51
N GLY A 147 6.73 5.20 22.30
CA GLY A 147 7.01 3.81 21.96
C GLY A 147 7.80 3.71 20.65
N PRO A 148 8.33 2.51 20.35
CA PRO A 148 8.94 2.22 19.05
C PRO A 148 8.01 2.60 17.89
N LEU A 149 8.57 3.06 16.77
CA LEU A 149 7.77 3.37 15.60
C LEU A 149 7.19 2.04 15.05
N PRO A 150 5.89 1.94 14.73
CA PRO A 150 5.35 0.80 14.01
C PRO A 150 6.08 0.55 12.70
N PRO A 151 6.05 -0.70 12.23
CA PRO A 151 6.68 -1.06 10.98
C PRO A 151 5.97 -0.34 9.82
N VAL A 152 6.74 0.03 8.80
CA VAL A 152 6.23 0.61 7.55
C VAL A 152 6.78 -0.15 6.36
N VAL A 153 6.06 -0.14 5.24
CA VAL A 153 6.56 -0.74 3.98
C VAL A 153 7.45 0.27 3.26
N ILE A 154 8.75 -0.02 3.20
CA ILE A 154 9.78 0.82 2.55
C ILE A 154 10.18 0.33 1.15
N GLY A 155 9.75 -0.86 0.74
CA GLY A 155 10.00 -1.38 -0.62
C GLY A 155 8.89 -2.29 -1.10
N ARG A 156 8.55 -2.20 -2.39
CA ARG A 156 7.46 -2.96 -3.01
C ARG A 156 7.87 -3.45 -4.39
N SER A 157 7.56 -4.71 -4.69
CA SER A 157 7.65 -5.27 -6.04
C SER A 157 6.45 -6.20 -6.28
N PRO A 158 5.76 -6.13 -7.43
CA PRO A 158 5.82 -5.05 -8.41
C PRO A 158 5.55 -3.68 -7.79
N ALA A 159 6.06 -2.62 -8.44
CA ALA A 159 5.84 -1.25 -7.98
C ALA A 159 4.34 -0.89 -8.05
N PRO A 160 3.85 0.00 -7.17
CA PRO A 160 2.46 0.49 -7.22
C PRO A 160 2.09 1.00 -8.61
N GLY A 161 0.99 0.50 -9.17
CA GLY A 161 0.47 0.89 -10.50
C GLY A 161 1.25 0.32 -11.68
N SER A 162 2.29 -0.48 -11.46
CA SER A 162 3.09 -1.04 -12.56
C SER A 162 2.26 -1.92 -13.49
N THR A 163 2.53 -1.83 -14.79
CA THR A 163 1.84 -2.62 -15.84
C THR A 163 2.82 -3.58 -16.51
N GLY A 164 2.32 -4.45 -17.39
CA GLY A 164 3.17 -5.40 -18.13
C GLY A 164 3.83 -6.47 -17.26
N GLN A 165 3.35 -6.67 -16.04
CA GLN A 165 3.96 -7.60 -15.09
C GLN A 165 3.80 -9.05 -15.56
N THR A 166 4.75 -9.90 -15.19
CA THR A 166 4.60 -11.33 -15.43
C THR A 166 3.35 -11.87 -14.74
N MET A 167 2.76 -12.92 -15.32
CA MET A 167 1.62 -13.63 -14.73
C MET A 167 2.02 -14.55 -13.56
N THR A 168 3.31 -14.72 -13.25
CA THR A 168 3.76 -15.40 -12.03
C THR A 168 4.66 -14.48 -11.20
N PRO A 169 4.14 -13.33 -10.74
CA PRO A 169 4.97 -12.36 -10.05
C PRO A 169 5.41 -12.90 -8.68
N ALA A 170 6.64 -12.61 -8.29
CA ALA A 170 7.05 -12.63 -6.90
C ALA A 170 6.68 -11.28 -6.30
N VAL A 171 5.59 -11.23 -5.53
CA VAL A 171 5.15 -9.99 -4.89
C VAL A 171 5.91 -9.84 -3.59
N SER A 172 6.70 -8.78 -3.41
CA SER A 172 7.48 -8.54 -2.20
C SER A 172 7.12 -7.22 -1.52
N ALA A 173 7.14 -7.24 -0.18
CA ALA A 173 7.08 -6.06 0.67
C ALA A 173 8.27 -6.07 1.64
N ARG A 174 9.13 -5.05 1.56
CA ARG A 174 10.22 -4.82 2.51
C ARG A 174 9.75 -3.84 3.58
N PHE A 175 9.90 -4.22 4.85
CA PHE A 175 9.53 -3.41 5.99
C PHE A 175 10.72 -2.61 6.53
N SER A 176 10.44 -1.54 7.29
CA SER A 176 11.45 -0.72 7.99
C SER A 176 12.24 -1.50 9.04
N GLU A 177 11.66 -2.58 9.54
CA GLU A 177 12.18 -3.40 10.63
C GLU A 177 11.61 -4.81 10.53
N ASN A 178 12.08 -5.71 11.40
CA ASN A 178 11.53 -7.05 11.46
C ASN A 178 10.13 -7.08 12.06
N VAL A 179 9.30 -7.95 11.48
CA VAL A 179 7.90 -8.09 11.84
C VAL A 179 7.53 -9.55 12.07
N THR A 180 6.45 -9.76 12.80
CA THR A 180 5.77 -11.03 13.03
C THR A 180 4.38 -11.01 12.38
N GLY A 181 3.70 -12.16 12.30
CA GLY A 181 2.33 -12.25 11.80
C GLY A 181 2.17 -12.19 10.27
N VAL A 182 3.26 -12.29 9.51
CA VAL A 182 3.24 -12.38 8.04
C VAL A 182 2.73 -13.76 7.61
N SER A 183 1.60 -13.80 6.91
CA SER A 183 0.93 -15.03 6.44
C SER A 183 0.00 -14.73 5.27
N THR A 184 -0.64 -15.77 4.71
CA THR A 184 -1.70 -15.63 3.69
C THR A 184 -2.95 -14.91 4.18
N GLY A 185 -3.14 -14.78 5.50
CA GLY A 185 -4.22 -14.00 6.10
C GLY A 185 -3.89 -12.52 6.33
N SER A 186 -2.61 -12.14 6.25
CA SER A 186 -2.15 -10.78 6.54
C SER A 186 -1.49 -10.07 5.37
N MET A 187 -0.98 -10.82 4.39
CA MET A 187 -0.56 -10.37 3.06
C MET A 187 -1.39 -11.11 2.01
N VAL A 188 -2.34 -10.41 1.38
CA VAL A 188 -3.36 -11.01 0.51
C VAL A 188 -3.24 -10.44 -0.89
N LEU A 189 -3.32 -11.31 -1.91
CA LEU A 189 -3.46 -10.93 -3.31
C LEU A 189 -4.92 -11.10 -3.76
N ARG A 190 -5.48 -10.11 -4.46
CA ARG A 190 -6.86 -10.13 -4.96
C ARG A 190 -6.94 -9.73 -6.42
N ARG A 191 -7.97 -10.23 -7.11
CA ARG A 191 -8.47 -9.72 -8.39
C ARG A 191 -9.92 -9.26 -8.17
N GLY A 192 -10.15 -7.95 -8.13
CA GLY A 192 -11.43 -7.42 -7.65
C GLY A 192 -11.71 -7.90 -6.22
N SER A 193 -12.88 -8.49 -5.98
CA SER A 193 -13.27 -9.06 -4.68
C SER A 193 -12.76 -10.49 -4.45
N THR A 194 -12.20 -11.16 -5.46
CA THR A 194 -11.76 -12.56 -5.34
C THR A 194 -10.34 -12.65 -4.79
N VAL A 195 -10.14 -13.46 -3.74
CA VAL A 195 -8.80 -13.79 -3.22
C VAL A 195 -8.10 -14.76 -4.15
N VAL A 196 -6.84 -14.47 -4.49
CA VAL A 196 -5.97 -15.35 -5.27
C VAL A 196 -5.17 -16.21 -4.31
N ALA A 197 -5.27 -17.53 -4.46
CA ALA A 197 -4.49 -18.48 -3.67
C ALA A 197 -2.98 -18.26 -3.90
N ALA A 198 -2.23 -18.17 -2.81
CA ALA A 198 -0.81 -17.86 -2.82
C ALA A 198 -0.09 -18.48 -1.61
N THR A 199 1.23 -18.67 -1.72
CA THR A 199 2.11 -18.95 -0.59
C THR A 199 2.75 -17.65 -0.12
N VAL A 200 2.98 -17.51 1.19
CA VAL A 200 3.65 -16.34 1.78
C VAL A 200 4.83 -16.81 2.64
N SER A 201 5.97 -16.15 2.50
CA SER A 201 7.17 -16.37 3.30
C SER A 201 7.74 -15.04 3.80
N PHE A 202 8.48 -15.07 4.91
CA PHE A 202 9.16 -13.90 5.47
C PHE A 202 10.64 -14.21 5.74
N THR A 203 11.52 -13.29 5.34
CA THR A 203 12.97 -13.39 5.56
C THR A 203 13.38 -12.29 6.54
N SER A 204 13.79 -12.68 7.74
CA SER A 204 14.13 -11.77 8.84
C SER A 204 15.43 -10.99 8.63
N SER A 205 16.40 -11.52 7.88
CA SER A 205 17.67 -10.84 7.60
C SER A 205 17.52 -9.63 6.67
N THR A 206 16.44 -9.59 5.87
CA THR A 206 16.15 -8.50 4.93
C THR A 206 14.83 -7.80 5.23
N SER A 207 14.14 -8.20 6.31
CA SER A 207 12.80 -7.76 6.69
C SER A 207 11.83 -7.74 5.52
N THR A 208 11.85 -8.81 4.71
CA THR A 208 11.10 -8.88 3.45
C THR A 208 10.11 -10.04 3.44
N ALA A 209 8.84 -9.73 3.23
CA ALA A 209 7.80 -10.69 2.92
C ALA A 209 7.71 -10.92 1.41
N VAL A 210 7.49 -12.17 0.99
CA VAL A 210 7.27 -12.56 -0.39
C VAL A 210 6.00 -13.40 -0.49
N LEU A 211 5.10 -12.99 -1.38
CA LEU A 211 3.89 -13.70 -1.78
C LEU A 211 4.06 -14.23 -3.21
N ARG A 212 3.71 -15.49 -3.42
CA ARG A 212 3.74 -16.15 -4.75
C ARG A 212 2.38 -16.79 -5.05
N PRO A 213 1.69 -16.39 -6.12
CA PRO A 213 0.48 -17.08 -6.56
C PRO A 213 0.75 -18.57 -6.82
N VAL A 214 -0.18 -19.45 -6.42
CA VAL A 214 -0.04 -20.91 -6.66
C VAL A 214 -0.28 -21.28 -8.12
N ALA A 215 -1.01 -20.44 -8.85
CA ALA A 215 -1.30 -20.59 -10.27
C ALA A 215 -0.96 -19.28 -11.02
N PRO A 216 -0.67 -19.35 -12.33
CA PRO A 216 -0.51 -18.16 -13.15
C PRO A 216 -1.73 -17.25 -13.07
N LEU A 217 -1.46 -15.95 -12.91
CA LEU A 217 -2.45 -14.89 -12.95
C LEU A 217 -3.01 -14.73 -14.38
N ALA A 218 -4.28 -14.35 -14.48
CA ALA A 218 -4.90 -14.00 -15.77
C ALA A 218 -4.13 -12.86 -16.49
N PRO A 219 -4.03 -12.90 -17.83
CA PRO A 219 -3.45 -11.81 -18.62
C PRO A 219 -4.29 -10.54 -18.56
N ALA A 220 -3.65 -9.39 -18.82
CA ALA A 220 -4.30 -8.08 -18.91
C ALA A 220 -5.21 -7.74 -17.71
N ALA A 221 -4.87 -8.23 -16.52
CA ALA A 221 -5.69 -8.12 -15.33
C ALA A 221 -4.96 -7.37 -14.22
N THR A 222 -5.70 -6.52 -13.52
CA THR A 222 -5.22 -5.79 -12.34
C THR A 222 -5.38 -6.65 -11.09
N TYR A 223 -4.31 -6.73 -10.30
CA TYR A 223 -4.28 -7.38 -9.02
C TYR A 223 -3.93 -6.39 -7.92
N THR A 224 -4.55 -6.54 -6.76
CA THR A 224 -4.32 -5.70 -5.58
C THR A 224 -3.69 -6.54 -4.47
N VAL A 225 -2.59 -6.05 -3.92
CA VAL A 225 -1.95 -6.58 -2.72
C VAL A 225 -2.43 -5.77 -1.53
N ALA A 226 -2.84 -6.44 -0.46
CA ALA A 226 -3.23 -5.80 0.79
C ALA A 226 -2.44 -6.39 1.96
N LEU A 227 -1.91 -5.51 2.79
CA LEU A 227 -1.23 -5.81 4.05
C LEU A 227 -2.09 -5.27 5.20
N SER A 228 -2.24 -6.05 6.26
CA SER A 228 -3.06 -5.70 7.43
C SER A 228 -2.24 -5.56 8.70
N GLY A 229 -2.82 -4.91 9.72
CA GLY A 229 -2.22 -4.79 11.06
C GLY A 229 -2.16 -6.09 11.89
N ARG A 230 -2.40 -7.25 11.26
CA ARG A 230 -1.96 -8.54 11.83
C ARG A 230 -0.44 -8.67 11.77
N ILE A 231 0.21 -7.96 10.85
CA ILE A 231 1.67 -7.82 10.81
C ILE A 231 2.06 -6.82 11.90
N ARG A 232 2.99 -7.18 12.78
CA ARG A 232 3.39 -6.39 13.95
C ARG A 232 4.90 -6.38 14.14
N ASP A 233 5.46 -5.33 14.72
CA ASP A 233 6.85 -5.35 15.20
C ASP A 233 7.00 -6.20 16.49
N ALA A 234 8.22 -6.23 17.03
CA ALA A 234 8.52 -6.92 18.29
C ALA A 234 7.86 -6.27 19.53
N ALA A 235 7.52 -4.98 19.45
CA ALA A 235 6.81 -4.25 20.51
C ALA A 235 5.28 -4.42 20.42
N GLY A 236 4.79 -5.16 19.42
CA GLY A 236 3.38 -5.43 19.19
C GLY A 236 2.64 -4.35 18.40
N ASN A 237 3.33 -3.32 17.90
CA ASN A 237 2.68 -2.27 17.12
C ASN A 237 2.25 -2.80 15.75
N PRO A 238 0.98 -2.59 15.33
CA PRO A 238 0.48 -3.07 14.05
C PRO A 238 1.01 -2.26 12.86
N LEU A 239 1.32 -2.97 11.77
CA LEU A 239 1.49 -2.38 10.44
C LEU A 239 0.19 -1.66 10.03
N PRO A 240 0.26 -0.39 9.63
CA PRO A 240 -0.90 0.29 9.08
C PRO A 240 -1.41 -0.41 7.84
N TRP A 241 -2.73 -0.47 7.67
CA TRP A 241 -3.31 -1.04 6.47
C TRP A 241 -2.69 -0.39 5.23
N THR A 242 -2.13 -1.21 4.36
CA THR A 242 -1.38 -0.78 3.18
C THR A 242 -1.83 -1.61 2.00
N SER A 243 -2.12 -0.96 0.87
CA SER A 243 -2.42 -1.66 -0.38
C SER A 243 -1.76 -1.02 -1.58
N TRP A 244 -1.52 -1.81 -2.62
CA TRP A 244 -1.16 -1.31 -3.94
C TRP A 244 -1.61 -2.31 -5.01
N SER A 245 -1.63 -1.86 -6.27
CA SER A 245 -2.00 -2.70 -7.40
C SER A 245 -0.88 -2.82 -8.43
N PHE A 246 -0.98 -3.83 -9.29
CA PHE A 246 -0.19 -3.98 -10.51
C PHE A 246 -1.02 -4.70 -11.58
N THR A 247 -0.64 -4.57 -12.84
CA THR A 247 -1.36 -5.16 -13.98
C THR A 247 -0.47 -6.15 -14.73
N THR A 248 -0.97 -7.35 -14.97
CA THR A 248 -0.28 -8.38 -15.75
C THR A 248 -0.20 -8.02 -17.23
N ALA A 249 0.80 -8.55 -17.91
CA ALA A 249 0.96 -8.41 -19.35
C ALA A 249 -0.26 -8.92 -20.13
N ARG A 250 -0.54 -8.31 -21.29
CA ARG A 250 -1.54 -8.81 -22.24
C ARG A 250 -1.09 -10.14 -22.86
N SER A 251 -2.05 -11.01 -23.17
CA SER A 251 -1.84 -12.09 -24.14
C SER A 251 -2.39 -11.64 -25.49
N GLU A 252 -1.58 -11.75 -26.53
CA GLU A 252 -1.88 -11.25 -27.87
C GLU A 252 -1.60 -12.35 -28.90
N SER A 253 -2.50 -12.52 -29.85
CA SER A 253 -2.31 -13.35 -31.03
C SER A 253 -2.09 -12.45 -32.24
N TYR A 254 -1.19 -12.84 -33.14
CA TYR A 254 -0.82 -12.07 -34.33
C TYR A 254 -1.13 -12.88 -35.59
N ASN A 255 -2.01 -12.35 -36.42
CA ASN A 255 -2.28 -12.86 -37.76
C ASN A 255 -2.43 -11.67 -38.74
N PRO A 256 -1.48 -11.43 -39.66
CA PRO A 256 -0.27 -12.23 -39.90
C PRO A 256 0.73 -12.15 -38.72
N ALA A 257 1.70 -13.08 -38.70
CA ALA A 257 2.74 -13.10 -37.68
C ALA A 257 3.56 -11.79 -37.69
N ARG A 258 3.93 -11.29 -36.51
CA ARG A 258 4.75 -10.08 -36.34
C ARG A 258 6.23 -10.41 -36.26
N SER A 259 7.10 -9.43 -36.45
CA SER A 259 8.55 -9.65 -36.42
C SER A 259 9.09 -9.44 -35.01
N LEU A 260 9.72 -10.47 -34.44
CA LEU A 260 10.44 -10.37 -33.18
C LEU A 260 11.91 -10.11 -33.46
N GLY A 261 12.39 -8.89 -33.17
CA GLY A 261 13.78 -8.51 -33.32
C GLY A 261 14.63 -8.92 -32.11
N PHE A 262 15.86 -9.33 -32.38
CA PHE A 262 16.85 -9.76 -31.40
C PHE A 262 18.14 -8.99 -31.62
N ALA A 263 18.76 -8.48 -30.56
CA ALA A 263 20.15 -8.06 -30.61
C ALA A 263 21.09 -9.28 -30.72
N ALA A 264 22.35 -9.08 -31.14
CA ALA A 264 23.38 -10.10 -31.04
C ALA A 264 23.50 -10.62 -29.60
N GLY A 265 23.66 -11.94 -29.43
CA GLY A 265 23.68 -12.57 -28.11
C GLY A 265 23.13 -13.98 -28.11
N THR A 266 23.17 -14.63 -26.95
CA THR A 266 22.68 -16.00 -26.75
C THR A 266 21.28 -15.99 -26.18
N TYR A 267 20.36 -16.68 -26.85
CA TYR A 267 18.99 -16.86 -26.40
C TYR A 267 18.65 -18.34 -26.38
N THR A 268 17.76 -18.74 -25.47
CA THR A 268 17.28 -20.12 -25.39
C THR A 268 15.79 -20.14 -25.69
N GLY A 269 15.40 -20.94 -26.69
CA GLY A 269 14.01 -21.29 -26.94
C GLY A 269 13.58 -22.45 -26.05
N TYR A 270 12.33 -22.47 -25.62
CA TYR A 270 11.77 -23.49 -24.74
C TYR A 270 10.48 -24.08 -25.31
N ARG A 271 10.32 -25.40 -25.23
CA ARG A 271 9.01 -26.04 -25.39
C ARG A 271 8.49 -26.45 -24.02
N PHE A 272 7.20 -26.24 -23.82
CA PHE A 272 6.54 -26.50 -22.54
C PHE A 272 5.39 -27.48 -22.72
N SER A 273 5.11 -28.29 -21.70
CA SER A 273 3.87 -29.06 -21.61
C SER A 273 2.69 -28.14 -21.34
N SER A 274 1.47 -28.68 -21.41
CA SER A 274 0.25 -27.99 -20.99
C SER A 274 0.29 -27.55 -19.53
N THR A 275 1.01 -28.28 -18.68
CA THR A 275 1.23 -27.97 -17.25
C THR A 275 2.43 -27.05 -17.02
N GLY A 276 3.16 -26.68 -18.07
CA GLY A 276 4.27 -25.73 -17.96
C GLY A 276 5.65 -26.35 -17.72
N ALA A 277 5.77 -27.67 -17.67
CA ALA A 277 7.06 -28.33 -17.53
C ALA A 277 7.90 -28.13 -18.79
N VAL A 278 9.21 -27.90 -18.64
CA VAL A 278 10.12 -27.75 -19.78
C VAL A 278 10.28 -29.10 -20.45
N LEU A 279 9.81 -29.22 -21.70
CA LEU A 279 9.96 -30.42 -22.52
C LEU A 279 11.25 -30.39 -23.34
N ALA A 280 11.69 -29.21 -23.79
CA ALA A 280 12.91 -29.04 -24.55
C ALA A 280 13.50 -27.64 -24.37
N LYS A 281 14.83 -27.52 -24.50
CA LYS A 281 15.57 -26.26 -24.54
C LYS A 281 16.41 -26.21 -25.81
N ARG A 282 16.49 -25.05 -26.45
CA ARG A 282 17.30 -24.81 -27.65
C ARG A 282 18.11 -23.52 -27.52
N PRO A 283 19.32 -23.56 -26.93
CA PRO A 283 20.20 -22.41 -26.90
C PRO A 283 20.75 -22.14 -28.32
N TYR A 284 20.84 -20.88 -28.70
CA TYR A 284 21.46 -20.45 -29.96
C TYR A 284 22.03 -19.04 -29.83
N SER A 285 23.21 -18.81 -30.39
CA SER A 285 23.91 -17.53 -30.36
C SER A 285 23.80 -16.81 -31.70
N LEU A 286 23.24 -15.61 -31.66
CA LEU A 286 23.19 -14.70 -32.81
C LEU A 286 24.45 -13.85 -32.83
N THR A 287 25.28 -13.99 -33.87
CA THR A 287 26.52 -13.19 -34.04
C THR A 287 26.25 -11.74 -34.45
N ARG A 288 25.03 -11.44 -34.92
CA ARG A 288 24.55 -10.10 -35.26
C ARG A 288 23.07 -9.98 -34.92
N SER A 289 22.54 -8.76 -34.87
CA SER A 289 21.10 -8.55 -34.71
C SER A 289 20.31 -9.27 -35.81
N SER A 290 19.20 -9.90 -35.45
CA SER A 290 18.37 -10.70 -36.36
C SER A 290 16.90 -10.62 -35.95
N SER A 291 16.02 -11.27 -36.69
CA SER A 291 14.59 -11.34 -36.34
C SER A 291 13.99 -12.69 -36.67
N ALA A 292 12.93 -13.06 -35.95
CA ALA A 292 12.14 -14.24 -36.22
C ALA A 292 10.63 -13.91 -36.12
N PRO A 293 9.77 -14.51 -36.94
CA PRO A 293 8.33 -14.31 -36.83
C PRO A 293 7.76 -14.86 -35.52
N THR A 294 6.82 -14.14 -34.93
CA THR A 294 6.05 -14.57 -33.75
C THR A 294 4.56 -14.44 -34.03
N SER A 295 3.80 -15.48 -33.68
CA SER A 295 2.33 -15.49 -33.81
C SER A 295 1.62 -15.21 -32.50
N LYS A 296 2.33 -15.21 -31.36
CA LYS A 296 1.69 -15.00 -30.07
C LYS A 296 2.67 -14.45 -29.04
N ARG A 297 2.18 -13.55 -28.19
CA ARG A 297 2.76 -13.16 -26.91
C ARG A 297 1.85 -13.64 -25.79
N SER A 298 2.36 -14.38 -24.81
CA SER A 298 1.54 -14.88 -23.71
C SER A 298 2.40 -15.28 -22.50
N ALA A 299 1.77 -15.57 -21.37
CA ALA A 299 2.47 -16.33 -20.33
C ALA A 299 2.44 -17.82 -20.64
N VAL A 300 3.39 -18.53 -20.06
CA VAL A 300 3.41 -19.98 -20.03
C VAL A 300 3.17 -20.42 -18.59
N THR A 301 2.28 -21.39 -18.39
CA THR A 301 1.98 -21.96 -17.07
C THR A 301 3.26 -22.38 -16.36
N GLY A 302 3.39 -22.12 -15.05
CA GLY A 302 4.56 -22.53 -14.26
C GLY A 302 5.88 -21.82 -14.62
N GLN A 303 5.89 -20.87 -15.56
CA GLN A 303 7.10 -20.18 -16.00
C GLN A 303 7.01 -18.67 -15.74
N THR A 304 8.13 -18.10 -15.30
CA THR A 304 8.22 -16.65 -15.03
C THR A 304 8.45 -15.84 -16.30
N GLY A 305 7.90 -14.64 -16.34
CA GLY A 305 7.99 -13.70 -17.46
C GLY A 305 6.81 -13.77 -18.45
N GLY A 306 6.87 -12.93 -19.47
CA GLY A 306 6.11 -13.08 -20.71
C GLY A 306 6.94 -13.83 -21.74
N TRP A 307 6.28 -14.47 -22.70
CA TRP A 307 6.90 -15.36 -23.68
C TRP A 307 6.33 -15.11 -25.08
N TYR A 308 7.20 -15.19 -26.08
CA TYR A 308 6.83 -15.12 -27.50
C TYR A 308 6.90 -16.50 -28.14
N TYR A 309 5.86 -16.91 -28.86
CA TYR A 309 5.87 -18.16 -29.63
C TYR A 309 6.42 -17.90 -31.03
N VAL A 310 7.63 -18.40 -31.30
CA VAL A 310 8.33 -18.21 -32.57
C VAL A 310 7.85 -19.24 -33.59
N THR A 311 7.47 -18.78 -34.79
CA THR A 311 6.88 -19.65 -35.82
C THR A 311 7.85 -20.04 -36.94
N SER A 312 9.02 -19.41 -37.05
CA SER A 312 10.02 -19.75 -38.06
C SER A 312 11.46 -19.47 -37.58
N GLY A 313 12.45 -19.97 -38.32
CA GLY A 313 13.87 -19.85 -38.01
C GLY A 313 14.37 -20.85 -36.96
N VAL A 314 15.50 -20.53 -36.33
CA VAL A 314 16.19 -21.45 -35.39
C VAL A 314 15.36 -21.79 -34.15
N TRP A 315 14.37 -20.98 -33.81
CA TRP A 315 13.44 -21.23 -32.69
C TRP A 315 12.01 -21.54 -33.14
N ALA A 316 11.80 -21.96 -34.40
CA ALA A 316 10.47 -22.37 -34.88
C ALA A 316 9.86 -23.43 -33.95
N GLY A 317 8.66 -23.15 -33.42
CA GLY A 317 7.94 -24.00 -32.48
C GLY A 317 8.38 -23.88 -31.02
N TYR A 318 9.27 -22.92 -30.70
CA TYR A 318 9.74 -22.66 -29.34
C TYR A 318 9.23 -21.31 -28.83
N TRP A 319 9.04 -21.25 -27.52
CA TRP A 319 8.80 -20.03 -26.78
C TRP A 319 10.11 -19.36 -26.40
N ILE A 320 10.18 -18.05 -26.58
CA ILE A 320 11.30 -17.22 -26.17
C ILE A 320 10.85 -16.32 -25.03
N ARG A 321 11.62 -16.28 -23.94
CA ARG A 321 11.34 -15.41 -22.81
C ARG A 321 11.58 -13.96 -23.21
N GLU A 322 10.69 -13.07 -22.80
CA GLU A 322 10.92 -11.63 -22.91
C GLU A 322 12.21 -11.20 -22.22
N ALA A 323 12.95 -10.33 -22.90
CA ALA A 323 14.17 -9.72 -22.42
C ALA A 323 14.33 -8.33 -23.07
N PRO A 324 15.03 -7.38 -22.42
CA PRO A 324 15.26 -6.04 -22.99
C PRO A 324 15.91 -6.04 -24.38
N ALA A 325 16.71 -7.07 -24.69
CA ALA A 325 17.36 -7.25 -25.99
C ALA A 325 16.46 -7.81 -27.10
N ILE A 326 15.17 -8.05 -26.79
CA ILE A 326 14.18 -8.61 -27.71
C ILE A 326 13.05 -7.58 -27.87
N VAL A 327 12.80 -7.16 -29.11
CA VAL A 327 11.84 -6.09 -29.42
C VAL A 327 10.82 -6.59 -30.45
N LEU A 328 9.54 -6.54 -30.10
CA LEU A 328 8.45 -6.83 -31.04
C LEU A 328 8.27 -5.63 -32.00
N ARG A 329 8.31 -5.90 -33.30
CA ARG A 329 8.08 -4.94 -34.39
C ARG A 329 6.79 -5.29 -35.12
#